data_AF-A0A2N2XST9-F1
#
_entry.id   AF-A0A2N2XST9-F1
#
_cell.length_a   1.000
_cell.length_b   1.000
_cell.length_c   1.000
_cell.angle_alpha   90.00
_cell.angle_beta   90.00
_cell.angle_gamma   90.00
#
_symmetry.space_group_name_H-M   'P 1'
#
loop_
_entity.id
_entity.type
_entity.pdbx_description
1 polymer ?
#
loop_
_entity_poly.entity_id
_entity_poly.type
_entity_poly.pdbx_seq_one_letter_code
_entity_poly.pdbx_strand_id
1 'polypeptide(L)'
;MQKDAKISNPTRIFIGNWILSGPQEKRKAFYDVWDIVLKNYLPTTRPILFRACDRISKNGKIASFTGRLECARRISKCKGSLIICDTEEILQFETKYCKLGEYRHAFYPLVSVLKKASESDGWGFSEELLNNYLGEDEYIMRIDLGWMYNFKWIKKDV
;
A
#
# COMPACT_ATOMS: atom_id res chain seq x y z
N MET A 1 7.04 10.89 -10.73
CA MET A 1 8.18 11.28 -9.86
C MET A 1 9.26 11.85 -10.76
N GLN A 2 9.68 13.11 -10.51
CA GLN A 2 10.89 13.67 -11.12
C GLN A 2 12.07 12.73 -10.86
N LYS A 3 12.98 12.59 -11.84
CA LYS A 3 14.05 11.58 -11.83
C LYS A 3 15.07 11.78 -10.70
N ASP A 4 15.19 12.99 -10.13
CA ASP A 4 16.33 13.33 -9.27
C ASP A 4 15.96 13.97 -7.91
N ALA A 5 14.68 13.99 -7.55
CA ALA A 5 14.26 14.58 -6.28
C ALA A 5 14.50 13.58 -5.12
N LYS A 6 15.58 13.78 -4.35
CA LYS A 6 15.78 13.09 -3.06
C LYS A 6 14.59 13.40 -2.14
N ILE A 7 14.06 12.37 -1.47
CA ILE A 7 13.00 12.58 -0.47
C ILE A 7 13.55 13.39 0.70
N SER A 8 12.69 14.23 1.29
CA SER A 8 13.06 14.99 2.47
C SER A 8 13.25 14.06 3.69
N ASN A 9 14.08 14.46 4.65
CA ASN A 9 14.24 13.73 5.91
C ASN A 9 12.92 13.46 6.64
N PRO A 10 11.99 14.44 6.77
CA PRO A 10 10.67 14.19 7.33
C PRO A 10 9.87 13.13 6.57
N THR A 11 9.88 13.17 5.23
CA THR A 11 9.17 12.18 4.39
C THR A 11 9.74 10.77 4.62
N ARG A 12 11.07 10.66 4.66
CA ARG A 12 11.76 9.39 4.92
C ARG A 12 11.37 8.81 6.28
N ILE A 13 11.43 9.61 7.34
CA ILE A 13 11.05 9.19 8.70
C ILE A 13 9.58 8.77 8.73
N PHE A 14 8.69 9.53 8.07
CA PHE A 14 7.28 9.20 7.98
C PHE A 14 7.03 7.84 7.32
N ILE A 15 7.68 7.58 6.18
CA ILE A 15 7.58 6.31 5.46
C ILE A 15 8.18 5.16 6.30
N GLY A 16 9.35 5.36 6.89
CA GLY A 16 9.99 4.36 7.75
C GLY A 16 9.12 3.99 8.94
N ASN A 17 8.54 4.98 9.63
CA ASN A 17 7.61 4.74 10.72
C ASN A 17 6.35 4.02 10.25
N TRP A 18 5.84 4.31 9.04
CA TRP A 18 4.70 3.59 8.51
C TRP A 18 5.01 2.09 8.33
N ILE A 19 6.17 1.76 7.75
CA ILE A 19 6.59 0.38 7.47
C ILE A 19 6.85 -0.38 8.78
N LEU A 20 7.59 0.23 9.72
CA LEU A 20 8.08 -0.43 10.92
C LEU A 20 7.05 -0.52 12.06
N SER A 21 6.07 0.38 12.11
CA SER A 21 5.11 0.41 13.22
C SER A 21 3.87 -0.45 12.98
N GLY A 22 3.37 -1.10 14.04
CA GLY A 22 2.10 -1.82 14.01
C GLY A 22 0.87 -0.91 13.95
N PRO A 23 -0.35 -1.45 13.71
CA PRO A 23 -1.58 -0.66 13.70
C PRO A 23 -1.86 0.10 15.00
N GLN A 24 -1.39 -0.40 16.15
CA GLN A 24 -1.60 0.21 17.47
C GLN A 24 -0.73 1.45 17.71
N GLU A 25 0.39 1.55 17.00
CA GLU A 25 1.34 2.67 17.12
C GLU A 25 0.99 3.83 16.15
N LYS A 26 0.20 3.54 15.11
CA LYS A 26 -0.20 4.50 14.08
C LYS A 26 -1.29 5.43 14.60
N ARG A 27 -0.92 6.69 14.88
CA ARG A 27 -1.84 7.75 15.32
C ARG A 27 -2.68 8.28 14.16
N LYS A 28 -3.79 8.96 14.46
CA LYS A 28 -4.69 9.59 13.47
C LYS A 28 -3.95 10.44 12.43
N ALA A 29 -2.97 11.23 12.86
CA ALA A 29 -2.17 12.10 11.99
C ALA A 29 -1.47 11.34 10.83
N PHE A 30 -1.08 10.07 11.03
CA PHE A 30 -0.51 9.25 9.94
C PHE A 30 -1.54 9.01 8.83
N TYR A 31 -2.76 8.69 9.23
CA TYR A 31 -3.85 8.44 8.29
C TYR A 31 -4.32 9.72 7.61
N ASP A 32 -4.31 10.86 8.30
CA ASP A 32 -4.65 12.16 7.70
C ASP A 32 -3.66 12.54 6.59
N VAL A 33 -2.35 12.32 6.80
CA VAL A 33 -1.33 12.53 5.75
C VAL A 33 -1.57 11.61 4.56
N TRP A 34 -1.80 10.31 4.80
CA TRP A 34 -2.08 9.38 3.70
C TRP A 34 -3.38 9.71 2.96
N ASP A 35 -4.42 10.17 3.65
CA ASP A 35 -5.64 10.63 2.99
C ASP A 35 -5.36 11.77 1.99
N ILE A 36 -4.55 12.75 2.41
CA ILE A 36 -4.13 13.85 1.53
C ILE A 36 -3.33 13.31 0.34
N VAL A 37 -2.37 12.41 0.57
CA VAL A 37 -1.57 11.81 -0.51
C VAL A 37 -2.46 11.07 -1.50
N LEU A 38 -3.37 10.22 -1.03
CA LEU A 38 -4.23 9.40 -1.89
C LEU A 38 -5.20 10.26 -2.72
N LYS A 39 -5.73 11.35 -2.15
CA LYS A 39 -6.57 12.30 -2.90
C LYS A 39 -5.82 13.04 -3.99
N ASN A 40 -4.50 13.19 -3.86
CA ASN A 40 -3.67 14.01 -4.75
C ASN A 40 -2.67 13.21 -5.60
N TYR A 41 -2.68 11.89 -5.52
CA TYR A 41 -1.75 11.04 -6.26
C TYR A 41 -2.51 10.02 -7.08
N LEU A 42 -2.49 10.17 -8.40
CA LEU A 42 -2.99 9.15 -9.32
C LEU A 42 -1.82 8.27 -9.79
N PRO A 43 -1.76 6.99 -9.40
CA PRO A 43 -0.74 6.08 -9.89
C PRO A 43 -0.88 5.88 -11.41
N THR A 44 0.24 5.64 -12.10
CA THR A 44 0.27 5.33 -13.54
C THR A 44 0.31 3.83 -13.81
N THR A 45 0.61 3.02 -12.81
CA THR A 45 0.62 1.55 -12.90
C THR A 45 -0.75 0.99 -12.51
N ARG A 46 -1.04 -0.24 -12.95
CA ARG A 46 -2.29 -0.96 -12.63
C ARG A 46 -2.00 -2.38 -12.09
N PRO A 47 -1.37 -2.52 -10.91
CA PRO A 47 -1.12 -3.83 -10.30
C PRO A 47 -2.40 -4.43 -9.70
N ILE A 48 -2.44 -5.75 -9.54
CA ILE A 48 -3.41 -6.40 -8.65
C ILE A 48 -2.84 -6.34 -7.24
N LEU A 49 -3.63 -5.85 -6.29
CA LEU A 49 -3.22 -5.66 -4.91
C LEU A 49 -3.92 -6.66 -3.99
N PHE A 50 -3.16 -7.16 -3.02
CA PHE A 50 -3.58 -8.18 -2.08
C PHE A 50 -3.44 -7.68 -0.64
N ARG A 51 -4.39 -8.01 0.22
CA ARG A 51 -4.30 -7.74 1.65
C ARG A 51 -4.79 -8.90 2.48
N ALA A 52 -3.90 -9.42 3.30
CA ALA A 52 -4.25 -10.34 4.38
C ALA A 52 -4.83 -9.59 5.59
N CYS A 53 -5.89 -10.14 6.18
CA CYS A 53 -6.46 -9.64 7.44
C CYS A 53 -7.19 -10.74 8.19
N ASP A 54 -7.20 -10.72 9.53
CA ASP A 54 -7.92 -11.72 10.33
C ASP A 54 -9.43 -11.67 10.11
N ARG A 55 -9.95 -10.44 9.97
CA ARG A 55 -11.33 -10.12 9.63
C ARG A 55 -11.32 -8.99 8.61
N ILE A 56 -12.28 -9.03 7.68
CA ILE A 56 -12.51 -7.92 6.74
C ILE A 56 -12.73 -6.65 7.57
N SER A 57 -11.85 -5.67 7.39
CA SER A 57 -11.89 -4.43 8.16
C SER A 57 -13.01 -3.50 7.70
N LYS A 58 -13.28 -2.46 8.49
CA LYS A 58 -14.27 -1.43 8.15
C LYS A 58 -13.99 -0.81 6.78
N ASN A 59 -15.06 -0.58 6.03
CA ASN A 59 -14.99 0.16 4.78
C ASN A 59 -14.39 1.56 5.03
N GLY A 60 -13.63 2.07 4.05
CA GLY A 60 -12.98 3.37 4.13
C GLY A 60 -11.69 3.41 4.96
N LYS A 61 -11.19 2.30 5.51
CA LYS A 61 -9.93 2.28 6.25
C LYS A 61 -8.72 2.36 5.30
N ILE A 62 -7.75 3.24 5.58
CA ILE A 62 -6.45 3.23 4.89
C ILE A 62 -5.58 2.09 5.46
N ALA A 63 -4.99 1.30 4.58
CA ALA A 63 -4.18 0.17 4.97
C ALA A 63 -3.12 -0.19 3.92
N SER A 64 -2.16 -1.01 4.34
CA SER A 64 -1.15 -1.60 3.47
C SER A 64 -1.70 -2.79 2.66
N PHE A 65 -1.30 -2.84 1.41
CA PHE A 65 -1.52 -3.93 0.47
C PHE A 65 -0.16 -4.35 -0.11
N THR A 66 -0.10 -5.55 -0.68
CA THR A 66 1.08 -6.06 -1.39
C THR A 66 0.71 -6.39 -2.83
N GLY A 67 1.61 -6.16 -3.78
CA GLY A 67 1.46 -6.66 -5.15
C GLY A 67 1.72 -8.16 -5.29
N ARG A 68 2.08 -8.87 -4.20
CA ARG A 68 2.46 -10.28 -4.20
C ARG A 68 1.52 -11.12 -3.34
N LEU A 69 0.79 -12.03 -3.98
CA LEU A 69 -0.09 -12.97 -3.28
C LEU A 69 0.67 -13.85 -2.25
N GLU A 70 1.92 -14.24 -2.57
CA GLU A 70 2.78 -15.02 -1.67
C GLU A 70 3.04 -14.27 -0.35
N CYS A 71 3.32 -12.96 -0.41
CA CYS A 71 3.50 -12.13 0.78
C CYS A 71 2.23 -12.09 1.63
N ALA A 72 1.06 -11.90 1.01
CA ALA A 72 -0.22 -11.96 1.72
C ALA A 72 -0.47 -13.33 2.39
N ARG A 73 -0.12 -14.44 1.71
CA ARG A 73 -0.19 -15.79 2.28
C ARG A 73 0.74 -15.97 3.48
N ARG A 74 1.98 -15.50 3.37
CA ARG A 74 3.01 -15.61 4.41
C ARG A 74 2.61 -14.82 5.66
N ILE A 75 2.18 -13.56 5.48
CA ILE A 75 1.74 -12.67 6.57
C ILE A 75 0.53 -13.27 7.30
N SER A 76 -0.47 -13.76 6.56
CA SER A 76 -1.66 -14.38 7.15
C SER A 76 -1.42 -15.79 7.72
N LYS A 77 -0.28 -16.42 7.43
CA LYS A 77 -0.05 -17.86 7.67
C LYS A 77 -1.18 -18.72 7.11
N CYS A 78 -1.72 -18.33 5.94
CA CYS A 78 -2.89 -18.94 5.28
C CYS A 78 -4.15 -19.00 6.17
N LYS A 79 -4.39 -17.98 7.00
CA LYS A 79 -5.57 -17.89 7.90
C LYS A 79 -6.30 -16.56 7.73
N GLY A 80 -7.59 -16.54 8.08
CA GLY A 80 -8.42 -15.34 8.01
C GLY A 80 -8.93 -15.04 6.60
N SER A 81 -8.96 -13.76 6.25
CA SER A 81 -9.51 -13.21 5.03
C SER A 81 -8.42 -12.62 4.12
N LEU A 82 -8.71 -12.61 2.82
CA LEU A 82 -7.91 -11.99 1.78
C LEU A 82 -8.79 -11.00 1.03
N ILE A 83 -8.32 -9.77 0.91
CA ILE A 83 -8.91 -8.76 0.05
C ILE A 83 -8.07 -8.70 -1.23
N ILE A 84 -8.71 -8.75 -2.38
CA ILE A 84 -8.08 -8.60 -3.70
C ILE A 84 -8.68 -7.36 -4.37
N CYS A 85 -7.81 -6.54 -4.94
CA CYS A 85 -8.15 -5.30 -5.59
C CYS A 85 -7.53 -5.30 -6.98
N ASP A 86 -8.35 -5.39 -8.02
CA ASP A 86 -7.93 -5.14 -9.39
C ASP A 86 -7.91 -3.62 -9.62
N THR A 87 -6.72 -3.03 -9.65
CA THR A 87 -6.61 -1.57 -9.77
C THR A 87 -6.90 -1.05 -11.17
N GLU A 88 -6.91 -1.91 -12.20
CA GLU A 88 -7.26 -1.50 -13.55
C GLU A 88 -8.73 -1.11 -13.64
N GLU A 89 -9.61 -2.04 -13.25
CA GLU A 89 -11.06 -1.83 -13.21
C GLU A 89 -11.42 -0.62 -12.34
N ILE A 90 -10.82 -0.56 -11.14
CA ILE A 90 -11.13 0.45 -10.14
C ILE A 90 -10.70 1.87 -10.54
N LEU A 91 -9.57 2.01 -11.24
CA LEU A 91 -9.02 3.32 -11.65
C LEU A 91 -9.43 3.77 -13.04
N GLN A 92 -10.18 2.94 -13.78
CA GLN A 92 -10.62 3.24 -15.14
C GLN A 92 -11.38 4.59 -15.20
N PHE A 93 -12.31 4.79 -14.27
CA PHE A 93 -13.12 6.01 -14.21
C PHE A 93 -12.39 7.18 -13.55
N GLU A 94 -11.53 6.93 -12.56
CA GLU A 94 -10.76 7.99 -11.91
C GLU A 94 -9.85 8.73 -12.90
N THR A 95 -9.22 7.96 -13.79
CA THR A 95 -8.35 8.50 -14.84
C THR A 95 -9.12 9.40 -15.81
N LYS A 96 -10.41 9.13 -16.03
CA LYS A 96 -11.22 9.79 -17.06
C LYS A 96 -12.05 10.97 -16.52
N TYR A 97 -12.50 10.89 -15.27
CA TYR A 97 -13.54 11.78 -14.73
C TYR A 97 -13.12 12.54 -13.48
N CYS A 98 -12.17 12.06 -12.70
CA CYS A 98 -11.81 12.68 -11.42
C CYS A 98 -10.72 13.74 -11.59
N LYS A 99 -10.84 14.82 -10.81
CA LYS A 99 -9.79 15.84 -10.71
C LYS A 99 -8.86 15.55 -9.54
N LEU A 100 -7.69 16.17 -9.57
CA LEU A 100 -6.76 16.17 -8.44
C LEU A 100 -7.48 16.64 -7.16
N GLY A 101 -7.35 15.88 -6.08
CA GLY A 101 -8.05 16.10 -4.81
C GLY A 101 -9.31 15.24 -4.64
N GLU A 102 -9.82 14.63 -5.71
CA GLU A 102 -11.08 13.88 -5.73
C GLU A 102 -10.89 12.38 -5.96
N TYR A 103 -9.65 11.90 -6.09
CA TYR A 103 -9.37 10.47 -6.25
C TYR A 103 -9.80 9.70 -5.00
N ARG A 104 -10.68 8.70 -5.20
CA ARG A 104 -11.32 7.89 -4.15
C ARG A 104 -10.66 6.52 -4.01
N HIS A 105 -10.24 5.94 -5.12
CA HIS A 105 -9.70 4.59 -5.22
C HIS A 105 -8.22 4.54 -5.58
N ALA A 106 -7.55 5.69 -5.63
CA ALA A 106 -6.11 5.76 -5.80
C ALA A 106 -5.34 5.00 -4.72
N PHE A 107 -4.10 4.65 -5.07
CA PHE A 107 -3.13 4.02 -4.17
C PHE A 107 -1.77 4.70 -4.30
N TYR A 108 -0.93 4.56 -3.27
CA TYR A 108 0.45 5.04 -3.29
C TYR A 108 1.44 3.87 -3.29
N PRO A 109 2.32 3.73 -4.30
CA PRO A 109 3.26 2.62 -4.42
C PRO A 109 4.51 2.86 -3.57
N LEU A 110 4.49 2.48 -2.28
CA LEU A 110 5.66 2.58 -1.40
C LEU A 110 6.86 1.83 -1.97
N VAL A 111 6.63 0.67 -2.60
CA VAL A 111 7.69 -0.09 -3.26
C VAL A 111 8.47 0.74 -4.29
N SER A 112 7.82 1.65 -5.01
CA SER A 112 8.51 2.52 -5.98
C SER A 112 9.45 3.51 -5.29
N VAL A 113 9.14 3.91 -4.06
CA VAL A 113 10.03 4.75 -3.25
C VAL A 113 11.23 3.94 -2.76
N LEU A 114 10.99 2.73 -2.25
CA LEU A 114 12.06 1.86 -1.75
C LEU A 114 13.01 1.41 -2.86
N LYS A 115 12.48 1.05 -4.05
CA LYS A 115 13.29 0.70 -5.24
C LYS A 115 14.23 1.84 -5.63
N LYS A 116 13.68 3.05 -5.73
CA LYS A 116 14.49 4.23 -6.06
C LYS A 116 15.53 4.55 -5.00
N ALA A 117 15.17 4.41 -3.72
CA ALA A 117 16.12 4.55 -2.63
C ALA A 117 17.25 3.53 -2.76
N SER A 118 16.95 2.24 -2.97
CA SER A 118 18.00 1.21 -3.16
C SER A 118 18.89 1.46 -4.37
N GLU A 119 18.36 2.06 -5.43
CA GLU A 119 19.11 2.43 -6.64
C GLU A 119 19.91 3.75 -6.47
N SER A 120 19.66 4.52 -5.41
CA SER A 120 20.17 5.89 -5.22
C SER A 120 20.80 6.09 -3.83
N ASP A 121 21.80 5.28 -3.49
CA ASP A 121 22.56 5.31 -2.21
C ASP A 121 21.67 5.24 -0.95
N GLY A 122 20.54 4.55 -1.03
CA GLY A 122 19.61 4.27 0.06
C GLY A 122 18.71 5.43 0.49
N TRP A 123 18.92 6.66 0.00
CA TRP A 123 18.19 7.87 0.44
C TRP A 123 18.11 8.04 1.98
N GLY A 124 19.07 7.47 2.72
CA GLY A 124 19.10 7.48 4.18
C GLY A 124 18.14 6.49 4.86
N PHE A 125 17.47 5.60 4.12
CA PHE A 125 16.89 4.40 4.72
C PHE A 125 18.02 3.45 5.15
N SER A 126 17.82 2.68 6.22
CA SER A 126 18.78 1.66 6.58
C SER A 126 18.77 0.53 5.55
N GLU A 127 19.92 -0.09 5.31
CA GLU A 127 20.04 -1.25 4.42
C GLU A 127 19.14 -2.40 4.89
N GLU A 128 19.04 -2.61 6.20
CA GLU A 128 18.14 -3.60 6.81
C GLU A 128 16.67 -3.38 6.39
N LEU A 129 16.19 -2.12 6.45
CA LEU A 129 14.83 -1.80 6.05
C LEU A 129 14.63 -2.06 4.56
N LEU A 130 15.57 -1.63 3.71
CA LEU A 130 15.46 -1.86 2.28
C LEU A 130 15.46 -3.37 1.97
N ASN A 131 16.38 -4.14 2.54
CA ASN A 131 16.49 -5.58 2.29
C ASN A 131 15.26 -6.35 2.77
N ASN A 132 14.70 -5.99 3.93
CA ASN A 132 13.56 -6.72 4.50
C ASN A 132 12.23 -6.38 3.83
N TYR A 133 12.02 -5.13 3.41
CA TYR A 133 10.70 -4.64 2.99
C TYR A 133 10.55 -4.40 1.49
N LEU A 134 11.64 -4.29 0.72
CA LEU A 134 11.56 -4.13 -0.75
C LEU A 134 10.82 -5.32 -1.41
N GLY A 135 11.03 -6.52 -0.87
CA GLY A 135 10.40 -7.75 -1.34
C GLY A 135 8.91 -7.88 -1.00
N GLU A 136 8.39 -7.08 -0.06
CA GLU A 136 6.98 -7.09 0.30
C GLU A 136 6.09 -6.38 -0.74
N ASP A 137 6.70 -5.59 -1.64
CA ASP A 137 6.00 -4.92 -2.73
C ASP A 137 4.78 -4.12 -2.22
N GLU A 138 5.02 -3.26 -1.22
CA GLU A 138 3.97 -2.58 -0.45
C GLU A 138 3.33 -1.39 -1.21
N TYR A 139 2.01 -1.27 -1.05
CA TYR A 139 1.15 -0.20 -1.56
C TYR A 139 0.22 0.28 -0.46
N ILE A 140 -0.07 1.58 -0.40
CA ILE A 140 -1.03 2.17 0.55
C ILE A 140 -2.30 2.50 -0.19
N MET A 141 -3.45 2.02 0.33
CA MET A 141 -4.74 2.22 -0.31
C MET A 141 -5.84 2.32 0.74
N ARG A 142 -6.92 3.04 0.39
CA ARG A 142 -8.17 3.01 1.14
C ARG A 142 -8.98 1.79 0.74
N ILE A 143 -9.45 1.03 1.73
CA ILE A 143 -10.34 -0.11 1.50
C ILE A 143 -11.69 0.42 1.05
N ASP A 144 -12.12 -0.06 -0.12
CA ASP A 144 -13.48 0.12 -0.62
C ASP A 144 -14.09 -1.24 -0.91
N LEU A 145 -14.91 -1.73 0.03
CA LEU A 145 -15.53 -3.06 -0.06
C LEU A 145 -16.55 -3.16 -1.21
N GLY A 146 -17.02 -2.05 -1.77
CA GLY A 146 -17.90 -2.05 -2.93
C GLY A 146 -17.18 -2.38 -4.24
N TRP A 147 -15.86 -2.21 -4.27
CA TRP A 147 -15.01 -2.36 -5.45
C TRP A 147 -13.92 -3.42 -5.29
N MET A 148 -13.87 -4.09 -4.15
CA MET A 148 -12.85 -5.08 -3.83
C MET A 148 -13.46 -6.47 -3.65
N TYR A 149 -12.72 -7.49 -4.07
CA TYR A 149 -13.10 -8.88 -3.88
C TYR A 149 -12.66 -9.38 -2.51
N ASN A 150 -13.55 -10.10 -1.84
CA ASN A 150 -13.31 -10.63 -0.50
C ASN A 150 -13.31 -12.15 -0.52
N PHE A 151 -12.23 -12.74 -0.03
CA PHE A 151 -12.01 -14.17 0.02
C PHE A 151 -11.66 -14.61 1.44
N LYS A 152 -11.79 -15.92 1.69
CA LYS A 152 -11.33 -16.57 2.91
C LYS A 152 -10.32 -17.63 2.54
N TRP A 153 -9.24 -17.74 3.30
CA TRP A 153 -8.29 -18.83 3.11
C TRP A 153 -8.95 -20.15 3.47
N ILE A 154 -8.87 -21.10 2.55
CA ILE A 154 -9.31 -22.47 2.76
C ILE A 154 -8.07 -23.27 3.15
N LYS A 155 -8.14 -23.98 4.28
CA LYS A 155 -7.10 -24.95 4.63
C LYS A 155 -7.18 -26.08 3.62
N LYS A 156 -6.06 -26.42 3.01
CA LYS A 156 -5.97 -27.64 2.23
C LYS A 156 -5.90 -28.78 3.24
N ASP A 157 -6.94 -29.58 3.33
CA ASP A 157 -6.87 -30.86 4.05
C ASP A 157 -5.93 -31.75 3.22
N VAL A 158 -4.73 -32.01 3.75
CA VAL A 158 -3.75 -32.94 3.21
C VAL A 158 -3.63 -34.08 4.19
#